data_AF-A0AAV8VGS3-F1
#
_entry.id   AF-A0AAV8VGS3-F1
#
_cell.length_a   1.000
_cell.length_b   1.000
_cell.length_c   1.000
_cell.angle_alpha   90.00
_cell.angle_beta   90.00
_cell.angle_gamma   90.00
#
_symmetry.space_group_name_H-M   'P 1'
#
loop_
_entity.id
_entity.type
_entity.pdbx_description
1 polymer ?
#
loop_
_entity_poly.entity_id
_entity_poly.type
_entity_poly.pdbx_seq_one_letter_code
_entity_poly.pdbx_strand_id
1 'polypeptide(L)'
;KCRDTQVFVKDGWTHCIDSCNEKTMCGEVEVPEDHLDSCRTCNAIGQNCGVALESKPGTGIVDYDFIFYVSAMQTERCNKSLTVAYAAHCQQESALDRPIAGHANLCPNSISTKRQELEILLSTVKHEILHALGFSVSLYAFYRDHNGEPLTPRSPETGKPPLNES
;
A
#
# COMPACT_ATOMS: atom_id res chain seq x y z
N LYS A 1 9.70 3.45 -0.12
CA LYS A 1 10.60 4.45 0.51
C LYS A 1 10.88 5.68 -0.38
N CYS A 2 10.03 6.09 -1.35
CA CYS A 2 10.33 7.25 -2.19
C CYS A 2 9.66 8.53 -1.69
N ARG A 3 10.35 9.67 -1.80
CA ARG A 3 9.83 10.99 -1.43
C ARG A 3 8.74 11.46 -2.37
N ASP A 4 9.00 11.28 -3.66
CA ASP A 4 8.08 11.60 -4.74
C ASP A 4 7.34 10.34 -5.22
N THR A 5 6.16 10.55 -5.80
CA THR A 5 5.40 9.50 -6.49
C THR A 5 6.05 9.10 -7.81
N GLN A 6 6.90 9.96 -8.36
CA GLN A 6 7.69 9.68 -9.56
C GLN A 6 8.88 8.80 -9.21
N VAL A 7 9.05 7.73 -9.98
CA VAL A 7 10.05 6.70 -9.77
C VAL A 7 10.57 6.19 -11.11
N PHE A 8 11.79 5.64 -11.12
CA PHE A 8 12.31 4.91 -12.27
C PHE A 8 12.04 3.42 -12.10
N VAL A 9 11.69 2.73 -13.19
CA VAL A 9 11.58 1.27 -13.21
C VAL A 9 12.73 0.73 -14.06
N LYS A 10 13.61 -0.07 -13.45
CA LYS A 10 14.74 -0.73 -14.12
C LYS A 10 14.94 -2.13 -13.59
N ASP A 11 15.13 -3.09 -14.50
CA ASP A 11 15.34 -4.51 -14.18
C ASP A 11 14.25 -5.08 -13.26
N GLY A 12 13.00 -4.61 -13.44
CA GLY A 12 11.85 -5.00 -12.61
C GLY A 12 11.80 -4.34 -11.23
N TRP A 13 12.74 -3.45 -10.90
CA TRP A 13 12.81 -2.76 -9.61
C TRP A 13 12.44 -1.28 -9.72
N THR A 14 11.68 -0.82 -8.74
CA THR A 14 11.39 0.60 -8.54
C THR A 14 12.56 1.30 -7.82
N HIS A 15 12.98 2.43 -8.36
CA HIS A 15 14.05 3.26 -7.83
C HIS A 15 13.51 4.68 -7.57
N CYS A 16 13.77 5.20 -6.37
CA CYS A 16 13.44 6.58 -6.02
C CYS A 16 14.39 7.55 -6.73
N ILE A 17 13.91 8.77 -6.98
CA ILE A 17 14.75 9.84 -7.56
C ILE A 17 15.59 10.46 -6.45
N ASP A 18 16.91 10.40 -6.62
CA ASP A 18 18.00 10.89 -5.77
C ASP A 18 18.08 10.30 -4.36
N SER A 19 16.95 10.22 -3.63
CA SER A 19 16.93 9.85 -2.22
C SER A 19 15.66 9.11 -1.81
N CYS A 20 15.73 8.48 -0.64
CA CYS A 20 14.64 7.77 -0.01
C CYS A 20 14.12 8.56 1.19
N ASN A 21 12.85 8.38 1.53
CA ASN A 21 12.34 8.84 2.82
C ASN A 21 12.99 8.05 3.95
N GLU A 22 13.32 8.74 5.05
CA GLU A 22 13.81 8.12 6.28
C GLU A 22 12.81 7.12 6.86
N LYS A 23 11.51 7.42 6.73
CA LYS A 23 10.41 6.61 7.25
C LYS A 23 9.49 6.14 6.13
N THR A 24 9.01 4.91 6.25
CA THR A 24 7.93 4.39 5.38
C THR A 24 6.64 4.35 6.15
N MET A 25 5.60 4.91 5.55
CA MET A 25 4.26 4.93 6.12
C MET A 25 3.35 3.99 5.31
N CYS A 26 2.53 3.21 6.01
CA CYS A 26 1.37 2.52 5.43
C CYS A 26 0.13 3.13 6.09
N GLY A 27 -0.46 4.11 5.42
CA GLY A 27 -1.46 4.98 6.04
C GLY A 27 -0.86 5.82 7.16
N GLU A 28 -1.44 5.72 8.37
CA GLU A 28 -0.99 6.48 9.53
C GLU A 28 0.07 5.74 10.37
N VAL A 29 0.46 4.53 9.95
CA VAL A 29 1.39 3.68 10.70
C VAL A 29 2.77 3.72 10.06
N GLU A 30 3.79 4.00 10.87
CA GLU A 30 5.18 3.82 10.49
C GLU A 30 5.48 2.32 10.40
N VAL A 31 5.91 1.88 9.22
CA VAL A 31 6.23 0.48 8.96
C VAL A 31 7.55 0.13 9.66
N PRO A 32 7.61 -0.93 10.48
CA PRO A 32 8.86 -1.37 11.11
C PRO A 32 9.96 -1.65 10.08
N GLU A 33 11.19 -1.26 10.38
CA GLU A 33 12.34 -1.48 9.48
C GLU A 33 12.55 -2.97 9.15
N ASP A 34 12.24 -3.87 10.08
CA ASP A 34 12.31 -5.32 9.87
C ASP A 34 11.37 -5.80 8.75
N HIS A 35 10.31 -5.05 8.41
CA HIS A 35 9.36 -5.41 7.37
C HIS A 35 9.74 -4.83 5.99
N LEU A 36 10.75 -3.97 5.92
CA LEU A 36 11.07 -3.19 4.73
C LEU A 36 12.22 -3.81 3.94
N ASP A 37 12.12 -3.75 2.62
CA ASP A 37 13.24 -4.05 1.74
C ASP A 37 14.21 -2.85 1.65
N SER A 38 15.41 -3.13 1.12
CA SER A 38 16.41 -2.12 0.80
C SER A 38 15.83 -1.03 -0.10
N CYS A 39 16.13 0.22 0.23
CA CYS A 39 15.80 1.32 -0.66
C CYS A 39 16.74 1.35 -1.86
N ARG A 40 16.18 1.65 -3.03
CA ARG A 40 16.92 1.78 -4.29
C ARG A 40 16.73 3.19 -4.84
N THR A 41 17.79 3.78 -5.35
CA THR A 41 17.77 5.14 -5.92
C THR A 41 18.43 5.15 -7.30
N CYS A 42 17.99 6.09 -8.14
CA CYS A 42 18.72 6.56 -9.32
C CYS A 42 18.94 8.07 -9.17
N ASN A 43 19.88 8.65 -9.89
CA ASN A 43 19.98 10.11 -9.96
C ASN A 43 18.78 10.73 -10.73
N ALA A 44 18.65 12.05 -10.69
CA ALA A 44 17.58 12.83 -11.35
C ALA A 44 17.33 12.52 -12.85
N ILE A 45 18.30 11.95 -13.56
CA ILE A 45 18.18 11.58 -14.99
C ILE A 45 18.07 10.07 -15.21
N GLY A 46 17.83 9.29 -14.17
CA GLY A 46 17.62 7.85 -14.25
C GLY A 46 18.90 7.04 -14.49
N GLN A 47 20.07 7.55 -14.09
CA GLN A 47 21.36 6.85 -14.14
C GLN A 47 21.85 6.49 -12.72
N ASN A 48 22.93 5.71 -12.64
CA ASN A 48 23.53 5.26 -11.37
C ASN A 48 22.52 4.60 -10.42
N CYS A 49 21.69 3.72 -10.98
CA CYS A 49 20.65 3.05 -10.24
C CYS A 49 21.24 1.92 -9.38
N GLY A 50 20.88 1.88 -8.10
CA GLY A 50 21.34 0.85 -7.19
C GLY A 50 20.70 0.95 -5.81
N VAL A 51 21.13 0.08 -4.90
CA VAL A 51 20.75 0.17 -3.48
C VAL A 51 21.37 1.44 -2.88
N ALA A 52 20.55 2.22 -2.17
CA ALA A 52 21.00 3.43 -1.50
C ALA A 52 22.09 3.11 -0.47
N LEU A 53 23.03 4.04 -0.27
CA LEU A 53 24.10 3.88 0.70
C LEU A 53 23.52 3.55 2.09
N GLU A 54 24.14 2.59 2.79
CA GLU A 54 23.73 2.13 4.12
C GLU A 54 22.34 1.47 4.22
N SER A 55 21.62 1.37 3.10
CA SER A 55 20.34 0.67 3.09
C SER A 55 20.56 -0.84 3.14
N LYS A 56 19.89 -1.49 4.09
CA LYS A 56 19.86 -2.93 4.25
C LYS A 56 18.41 -3.38 4.33
N PRO A 57 18.08 -4.58 3.83
CA PRO A 57 16.76 -5.12 4.01
C PRO A 57 16.57 -5.53 5.47
N GLY A 58 15.36 -5.38 5.98
CA GLY A 58 14.93 -5.99 7.23
C GLY A 58 14.86 -7.51 7.11
N THR A 59 14.55 -8.19 8.22
CA THR A 59 14.42 -9.65 8.24
C THR A 59 13.25 -10.17 7.41
N GLY A 60 12.28 -9.32 7.10
CA GLY A 60 10.98 -9.70 6.57
C GLY A 60 10.12 -10.38 7.63
N ILE A 61 8.93 -10.80 7.19
CA ILE A 61 7.97 -11.56 7.99
C ILE A 61 7.72 -12.87 7.25
N VAL A 62 7.86 -14.00 7.95
CA VAL A 62 7.70 -15.35 7.39
C VAL A 62 6.32 -15.91 7.74
N ASP A 63 5.74 -16.73 6.87
CA ASP A 63 4.46 -17.43 7.07
C ASP A 63 3.22 -16.51 7.22
N TYR A 64 3.18 -15.38 6.48
CA TYR A 64 1.99 -14.53 6.37
C TYR A 64 1.72 -14.14 4.92
N ASP A 65 0.44 -14.12 4.54
CA ASP A 65 0.00 -13.71 3.21
C ASP A 65 -0.26 -12.20 3.11
N PHE A 66 -0.62 -11.56 4.23
CA PHE A 66 -1.01 -10.16 4.29
C PHE A 66 -0.73 -9.54 5.66
N ILE A 67 -0.16 -8.34 5.67
CA ILE A 67 0.12 -7.58 6.89
C ILE A 67 -0.81 -6.37 6.97
N PHE A 68 -1.54 -6.26 8.07
CA PHE A 68 -2.52 -5.22 8.26
C PHE A 68 -2.15 -4.28 9.40
N TYR A 69 -1.78 -3.06 9.04
CA TYR A 69 -1.40 -2.02 9.99
C TYR A 69 -2.64 -1.25 10.47
N VAL A 70 -2.91 -1.27 11.77
CA VAL A 70 -4.11 -0.65 12.34
C VAL A 70 -3.72 0.52 13.23
N SER A 71 -4.37 1.67 13.02
CA SER A 71 -4.23 2.87 13.83
C SER A 71 -5.60 3.39 14.29
N ALA A 72 -5.59 4.22 15.32
CA ALA A 72 -6.75 4.97 15.78
C ALA A 72 -6.37 6.45 15.97
N MET A 73 -6.24 7.17 14.85
CA MET A 73 -5.78 8.56 14.83
C MET A 73 -6.86 9.47 14.26
N GLN A 74 -7.10 10.61 14.92
CA GLN A 74 -8.00 11.64 14.39
C GLN A 74 -7.25 12.45 13.33
N THR A 75 -7.51 12.17 12.06
CA THR A 75 -6.86 12.83 10.91
C THR A 75 -7.82 13.78 10.19
N GLU A 76 -7.31 14.53 9.21
CA GLU A 76 -8.17 15.38 8.36
C GLU A 76 -9.23 14.56 7.59
N ARG A 77 -8.92 13.30 7.24
CA ARG A 77 -9.89 12.39 6.61
C ARG A 77 -11.05 12.08 7.54
N CYS A 78 -10.81 11.96 8.84
CA CYS A 78 -11.85 11.79 9.84
C CYS A 78 -12.78 13.00 9.98
N ASN A 79 -12.33 14.19 9.56
CA ASN A 79 -13.15 15.41 9.60
C ASN A 79 -14.05 15.55 8.38
N LYS A 80 -13.89 14.71 7.34
CA LYS A 80 -14.85 14.63 6.24
C LYS A 80 -16.11 13.93 6.77
N SER A 81 -17.23 14.66 6.71
CA SER A 81 -18.51 14.26 7.31
C SER A 81 -18.85 12.79 7.03
N LEU A 82 -19.00 12.00 8.09
CA LEU A 82 -19.37 10.56 8.15
C LEU A 82 -18.24 9.52 8.04
N THR A 83 -16.96 9.91 7.99
CA THR A 83 -15.86 8.92 7.96
C THR A 83 -15.64 8.33 9.36
N VAL A 84 -16.02 7.07 9.58
CA VAL A 84 -15.79 6.35 10.85
C VAL A 84 -14.49 5.54 10.85
N ALA A 85 -14.07 5.10 9.67
CA ALA A 85 -12.81 4.42 9.41
C ALA A 85 -12.48 4.56 7.92
N TYR A 86 -11.22 4.33 7.57
CA TYR A 86 -10.80 4.19 6.18
C TYR A 86 -9.65 3.20 6.09
N ALA A 87 -9.59 2.47 4.99
CA ALA A 87 -8.51 1.52 4.75
C ALA A 87 -8.10 1.46 3.28
N ALA A 88 -6.86 1.08 3.04
CA ALA A 88 -6.31 0.90 1.70
C ALA A 88 -5.15 -0.09 1.73
N HIS A 89 -4.84 -0.65 0.56
CA HIS A 89 -3.57 -1.35 0.37
C HIS A 89 -2.43 -0.33 0.32
N CYS A 90 -1.24 -0.74 0.74
CA CYS A 90 -0.02 0.07 0.61
C CYS A 90 1.10 -0.66 -0.14
N GLN A 91 1.02 -1.98 -0.27
CA GLN A 91 2.00 -2.76 -1.03
C GLN A 91 1.32 -3.94 -1.76
N GLN A 92 1.74 -4.15 -3.00
CA GLN A 92 1.43 -5.35 -3.78
C GLN A 92 2.70 -6.21 -3.96
N GLU A 93 2.51 -7.52 -4.09
CA GLU A 93 3.56 -8.44 -4.52
C GLU A 93 3.99 -8.13 -5.97
N SER A 94 5.29 -8.27 -6.27
CA SER A 94 5.85 -8.00 -7.59
C SER A 94 5.41 -9.00 -8.66
N ALA A 95 5.18 -10.27 -8.29
CA ALA A 95 4.89 -11.34 -9.25
C ALA A 95 3.41 -11.41 -9.66
N LEU A 96 2.51 -11.41 -8.68
CA LEU A 96 1.08 -11.65 -8.92
C LEU A 96 0.20 -10.42 -8.66
N ASP A 97 0.80 -9.27 -8.33
CA ASP A 97 0.07 -8.02 -8.05
C ASP A 97 -0.95 -8.12 -6.89
N ARG A 98 -0.92 -9.19 -6.09
CA ARG A 98 -1.79 -9.32 -4.92
C ARG A 98 -1.39 -8.30 -3.85
N PRO A 99 -2.34 -7.62 -3.19
CA PRO A 99 -2.03 -6.85 -1.99
C PRO A 99 -1.37 -7.77 -0.94
N ILE A 100 -0.24 -7.33 -0.39
CA ILE A 100 0.48 -8.03 0.69
C ILE A 100 0.58 -7.19 1.96
N ALA A 101 0.30 -5.90 1.87
CA ALA A 101 0.13 -5.05 3.03
C ALA A 101 -0.92 -3.99 2.78
N GLY A 102 -1.63 -3.64 3.84
CA GLY A 102 -2.57 -2.53 3.87
C GLY A 102 -2.71 -1.96 5.26
N HIS A 103 -3.50 -0.90 5.37
CA HIS A 103 -3.76 -0.24 6.63
C HIS A 103 -5.24 0.01 6.84
N ALA A 104 -5.63 0.16 8.10
CA ALA A 104 -6.87 0.82 8.49
C ALA A 104 -6.61 1.85 9.56
N ASN A 105 -7.27 2.99 9.45
CA ASN A 105 -7.35 3.95 10.53
C ASN A 105 -8.80 4.08 11.00
N LEU A 106 -9.03 3.89 12.29
CA LEU A 106 -10.32 4.15 12.92
C LEU A 106 -10.35 5.58 13.47
N CYS A 107 -11.42 6.33 13.19
CA CYS A 107 -11.56 7.71 13.65
C CYS A 107 -12.05 7.74 15.10
N PRO A 108 -11.20 8.08 16.10
CA PRO A 108 -11.51 7.86 17.51
C PRO A 108 -12.77 8.59 17.98
N ASN A 109 -13.01 9.79 17.46
CA ASN A 109 -14.18 10.62 17.82
C ASN A 109 -15.50 10.07 17.25
N SER A 110 -15.44 9.11 16.34
CA SER A 110 -16.59 8.47 15.72
C SER A 110 -16.85 7.06 16.25
N ILE A 111 -15.97 6.55 17.13
CA ILE A 111 -16.16 5.25 17.78
C ILE A 111 -17.15 5.41 18.92
N SER A 112 -18.27 4.69 18.81
CA SER A 112 -19.29 4.63 19.86
C SER A 112 -19.50 3.21 20.32
N THR A 113 -19.72 3.05 21.62
CA THR A 113 -19.97 1.77 22.28
C THR A 113 -21.46 1.42 22.37
N LYS A 114 -22.35 2.29 21.88
CA LYS A 114 -23.78 1.98 21.81
C LYS A 114 -24.01 0.83 20.84
N ARG A 115 -24.86 -0.13 21.23
CA ARG A 115 -25.08 -1.37 20.47
C ARG A 115 -25.43 -1.18 18.99
N GLN A 116 -26.32 -0.24 18.68
CA GLN A 116 -26.72 0.03 17.29
C GLN A 116 -25.58 0.67 16.46
N GLU A 117 -24.82 1.58 17.08
CA GLU A 117 -23.69 2.26 16.43
C GLU A 117 -22.48 1.31 16.28
N LEU A 118 -22.33 0.34 17.19
CA LEU A 118 -21.28 -0.70 17.12
C LEU A 118 -21.49 -1.66 15.94
N GLU A 119 -22.73 -2.12 15.68
CA GLU A 119 -23.02 -2.98 14.52
C GLU A 119 -22.70 -2.26 13.20
N ILE A 120 -23.05 -0.98 13.10
CA ILE A 120 -22.71 -0.14 11.95
C ILE A 120 -21.19 -0.01 11.82
N LEU A 121 -20.49 0.30 12.90
CA LEU A 121 -19.02 0.40 12.92
C LEU A 121 -18.37 -0.90 12.45
N LEU A 122 -18.80 -2.06 12.96
CA LEU A 122 -18.29 -3.36 12.55
C LEU A 122 -18.53 -3.62 11.06
N SER A 123 -19.71 -3.26 10.54
CA SER A 123 -20.01 -3.37 9.12
C SER A 123 -19.10 -2.48 8.27
N THR A 124 -18.88 -1.23 8.70
CA THR A 124 -17.98 -0.31 7.99
C THR A 124 -16.54 -0.78 8.06
N VAL A 125 -16.03 -1.19 9.21
CA VAL A 125 -14.66 -1.70 9.33
C VAL A 125 -14.45 -2.93 8.42
N LYS A 126 -15.43 -3.84 8.32
CA LYS A 126 -15.37 -4.95 7.36
C LYS A 126 -15.28 -4.46 5.91
N HIS A 127 -16.11 -3.48 5.54
CA HIS A 127 -16.08 -2.87 4.21
C HIS A 127 -14.72 -2.26 3.88
N GLU A 128 -14.16 -1.50 4.81
CA GLU A 128 -12.83 -0.89 4.66
C GLU A 128 -11.73 -1.95 4.55
N ILE A 129 -11.74 -2.99 5.39
CA ILE A 129 -10.78 -4.10 5.29
C ILE A 129 -10.80 -4.73 3.89
N LEU A 130 -11.97 -4.91 3.28
CA LEU A 130 -12.07 -5.45 1.93
C LEU A 130 -11.36 -4.56 0.90
N HIS A 131 -11.41 -3.24 1.04
CA HIS A 131 -10.63 -2.34 0.18
C HIS A 131 -9.13 -2.57 0.30
N ALA A 132 -8.62 -2.78 1.52
CA ALA A 132 -7.21 -3.10 1.74
C ALA A 132 -6.79 -4.45 1.17
N LEU A 133 -7.71 -5.43 1.15
CA LEU A 133 -7.49 -6.77 0.60
C LEU A 133 -7.60 -6.85 -0.93
N GLY A 134 -8.04 -5.79 -1.59
CA GLY A 134 -8.04 -5.74 -3.06
C GLY A 134 -9.38 -5.42 -3.72
N PHE A 135 -10.46 -5.26 -2.94
CA PHE A 135 -11.77 -4.88 -3.46
C PHE A 135 -11.82 -3.37 -3.69
N SER A 136 -10.93 -2.84 -4.53
CA SER A 136 -10.83 -1.42 -4.84
C SER A 136 -10.73 -1.22 -6.33
N VAL A 137 -11.38 -0.17 -6.84
CA VAL A 137 -11.38 0.18 -8.27
C VAL A 137 -9.98 0.35 -8.85
N SER A 138 -9.05 0.88 -8.05
CA SER A 138 -7.64 1.03 -8.45
C SER A 138 -6.90 -0.30 -8.60
N LEU A 139 -7.47 -1.40 -8.08
CA LEU A 139 -6.86 -2.73 -8.08
C LEU A 139 -7.52 -3.71 -9.04
N TYR A 140 -8.72 -3.42 -9.58
CA TYR A 140 -9.41 -4.35 -10.48
C TYR A 140 -8.61 -4.66 -11.74
N ALA A 141 -7.90 -3.67 -12.30
CA ALA A 141 -7.02 -3.88 -13.45
C ALA A 141 -5.87 -4.85 -13.15
N PHE A 142 -5.55 -5.10 -11.89
CA PHE A 142 -4.47 -6.01 -11.48
C PHE A 142 -4.91 -7.46 -11.34
N TYR A 143 -6.21 -7.76 -11.41
CA TYR A 143 -6.71 -9.11 -11.18
C TYR A 143 -6.18 -10.12 -12.20
N ARG A 144 -6.06 -11.36 -11.74
CA ARG A 144 -5.54 -12.51 -12.47
C ARG A 144 -6.56 -13.64 -12.45
N ASP A 145 -6.48 -14.52 -13.43
CA ASP A 145 -7.29 -15.74 -13.47
C ASP A 145 -6.78 -16.80 -12.47
N HIS A 146 -7.42 -17.98 -12.47
CA HIS A 146 -7.05 -19.08 -11.58
C HIS A 146 -5.67 -19.71 -11.91
N ASN A 147 -5.09 -19.41 -13.07
CA ASN A 147 -3.75 -19.83 -13.46
C ASN A 147 -2.69 -18.79 -13.10
N GLY A 148 -3.10 -17.61 -12.61
CA GLY A 148 -2.21 -16.49 -12.33
C GLY A 148 -1.98 -15.58 -13.53
N GLU A 149 -2.72 -15.74 -14.63
CA GLU A 149 -2.56 -14.91 -15.83
C GLU A 149 -3.31 -13.58 -15.70
N PRO A 150 -2.72 -12.43 -16.11
CA PRO A 150 -3.39 -11.13 -16.03
C PRO A 150 -4.70 -11.09 -16.81
N LEU A 151 -5.80 -10.63 -16.16
CA LEU A 151 -7.08 -10.39 -16.84
C LEU A 151 -7.10 -9.10 -17.67
N THR A 152 -6.16 -8.19 -17.39
CA THR A 152 -5.97 -6.94 -18.14
C THR A 152 -4.57 -6.93 -18.77
N PRO A 153 -4.41 -6.53 -20.05
CA PRO A 153 -3.12 -6.46 -20.70
C PRO A 153 -2.09 -5.64 -19.90
N ARG A 154 -0.86 -6.13 -19.84
CA ARG A 154 0.26 -5.45 -19.16
C ARG A 154 1.10 -4.67 -20.16
N SER A 155 1.56 -3.48 -19.77
CA SER A 155 2.56 -2.73 -20.52
C SER A 155 3.87 -3.54 -20.58
N PRO A 156 4.48 -3.71 -21.77
CA PRO A 156 5.78 -4.38 -21.89
C PRO A 156 6.91 -3.66 -21.13
N GLU A 157 6.79 -2.35 -20.92
CA GLU A 157 7.83 -1.54 -20.28
C GLU A 157 7.77 -1.61 -18.75
N THR A 158 6.57 -1.57 -18.18
CA THR A 158 6.39 -1.48 -16.72
C THR A 158 5.86 -2.75 -16.09
N GLY A 159 5.32 -3.68 -16.88
CA GLY A 159 4.61 -4.87 -16.39
C GLY A 159 3.27 -4.56 -15.72
N LYS A 160 2.80 -3.30 -15.78
CA LYS A 160 1.59 -2.81 -15.10
C LYS A 160 0.44 -2.59 -16.10
N PRO A 161 -0.83 -2.74 -15.66
CA PRO A 161 -1.99 -2.48 -16.52
C PRO A 161 -2.19 -0.98 -16.75
N PRO A 162 -2.91 -0.58 -17.83
CA PRO A 162 -3.46 0.76 -17.93
C PRO A 162 -4.47 0.99 -16.79
N LEU A 163 -4.30 2.07 -16.04
CA LEU A 163 -5.25 2.48 -15.01
C LEU A 163 -6.20 3.49 -15.63
N ASN A 164 -7.50 3.20 -15.65
CA ASN A 164 -8.49 4.23 -15.90
C ASN A 164 -8.59 5.07 -14.63
N GLU A 165 -8.16 6.33 -14.70
CA GLU A 165 -8.56 7.34 -13.72
C GLU A 165 -10.06 7.57 -13.92
N SER A 166 -10.89 6.94 -13.08
CA SER A 166 -12.33 7.22 -12.99
C SER A 166 -12.58 8.24 -11.89
#